data_AF-A0A7V3FIE2-F1
#
_entry.id   AF-A0A7V3FIE2-F1
#
_cell.length_a   1.000
_cell.length_b   1.000
_cell.length_c   1.000
_cell.angle_alpha   90.00
_cell.angle_beta   90.00
_cell.angle_gamma   90.00
#
_symmetry.space_group_name_H-M   'P 1'
#
loop_
_entity.id
_entity.type
_entity.pdbx_description
1 polymer ?
#
loop_
_entity_poly.entity_id
_entity_poly.type
_entity_poly.pdbx_seq_one_letter_code
_entity_poly.pdbx_strand_id
1 'polypeptide(L)'
;MLELVVATTILLVLSTLALPLAQMRVKRERETELRQALREMRTAIDRYKDATDRNLIAVELGTEGYPPDLETLVEAVPLAGAPDRRVRFLRKIPQDPMTKSADWGRRCVQDDPDSNSWCGKNVFDVYTRSTGTALDGTRYSDW
;
A
#
# COMPACT_ATOMS: atom_id res chain seq x y z
N MET A 1 13.81 53.45 -6.14
CA MET A 1 12.88 52.99 -5.08
C MET A 1 11.61 52.39 -5.66
N LEU A 2 10.90 53.08 -6.56
CA LEU A 2 9.66 52.59 -7.18
C LEU A 2 9.84 51.26 -7.95
N GLU A 3 10.94 51.11 -8.68
CA GLU A 3 11.28 49.89 -9.41
C GLU A 3 11.48 48.66 -8.48
N LEU A 4 12.16 48.85 -7.34
CA LEU A 4 12.31 47.80 -6.32
C LEU A 4 10.97 47.43 -5.68
N VAL A 5 10.08 48.40 -5.45
CA VAL A 5 8.74 48.13 -4.90
C VAL A 5 7.86 47.38 -5.90
N VAL A 6 7.92 47.75 -7.18
CA VAL A 6 7.16 47.06 -8.26
C VAL A 6 7.71 45.65 -8.50
N ALA A 7 9.03 45.48 -8.56
CA ALA A 7 9.64 44.16 -8.74
C ALA A 7 9.33 43.22 -7.56
N THR A 8 9.43 43.70 -6.32
CA THR A 8 9.13 42.89 -5.13
C THR A 8 7.64 42.54 -5.02
N THR A 9 6.74 43.46 -5.37
CA THR A 9 5.29 43.17 -5.39
C THR A 9 4.92 42.12 -6.45
N ILE A 10 5.49 42.19 -7.65
CA ILE A 10 5.29 41.16 -8.69
C ILE A 10 5.83 39.80 -8.23
N LEU A 11 7.02 39.77 -7.61
CA LEU A 11 7.61 38.54 -7.08
C LEU A 11 6.75 37.90 -5.98
N LEU A 12 6.16 38.70 -5.09
CA LEU A 12 5.27 38.20 -4.05
C LEU A 12 4.00 37.57 -4.65
N VAL A 13 3.39 38.21 -5.65
CA VAL A 13 2.21 37.68 -6.34
C VAL A 13 2.52 36.38 -7.10
N LEU A 14 3.67 36.31 -7.77
CA LEU A 14 4.08 35.09 -8.49
C LEU A 14 4.39 33.94 -7.51
N SER A 15 5.00 34.25 -6.37
CA SER A 15 5.36 33.25 -5.37
C SER A 15 4.13 32.56 -4.77
N THR A 16 3.04 33.28 -4.52
CA THR A 16 1.80 32.70 -3.97
C THR A 16 1.11 31.75 -4.94
N LEU A 17 1.22 32.00 -6.26
CA LEU A 17 0.65 31.13 -7.30
C LEU A 17 1.49 29.87 -7.56
N ALA A 18 2.81 29.92 -7.34
CA ALA A 18 3.70 28.78 -7.62
C ALA A 18 3.59 27.63 -6.60
N LEU A 19 3.35 27.94 -5.32
CA LEU A 19 3.28 26.96 -4.23
C LEU A 19 2.19 25.89 -4.36
N PRO A 20 0.91 26.20 -4.67
CA PRO A 20 -0.15 25.18 -4.75
C PRO A 20 0.10 24.17 -5.88
N LEU A 21 0.73 24.60 -6.99
CA LEU A 21 1.08 23.73 -8.11
C LEU A 21 2.14 22.69 -7.72
N ALA A 22 3.14 23.09 -6.91
CA ALA A 22 4.16 22.18 -6.42
C ALA A 22 3.56 21.11 -5.47
N GLN A 23 2.66 21.52 -4.56
CA GLN A 23 2.00 20.60 -3.63
C GLN A 23 1.12 19.57 -4.35
N MET A 24 0.40 19.98 -5.41
CA MET A 24 -0.39 19.05 -6.23
C MET A 24 0.46 18.01 -6.94
N ARG A 25 1.65 18.40 -7.45
CA ARG A 25 2.58 17.45 -8.08
C ARG A 25 3.05 16.39 -7.08
N VAL A 26 3.49 16.82 -5.89
CA VAL A 26 3.93 15.90 -4.82
C VAL A 26 2.78 14.97 -4.39
N LYS A 27 1.55 15.48 -4.26
CA LYS A 27 0.39 14.65 -3.92
C LYS A 27 0.13 13.59 -4.99
N ARG A 28 0.12 13.97 -6.27
CA ARG A 28 -0.09 13.04 -7.39
C ARG A 28 1.01 11.97 -7.49
N GLU A 29 2.25 12.33 -7.20
CA GLU A 29 3.37 11.38 -7.14
C GLU A 29 3.15 10.35 -6.02
N ARG A 30 2.84 10.79 -4.80
CA ARG A 30 2.51 9.90 -3.67
C ARG A 30 1.32 9.00 -3.95
N GLU A 31 0.29 9.50 -4.62
CA GLU A 31 -0.88 8.70 -5.04
C GLU A 31 -0.49 7.59 -6.02
N THR A 32 0.43 7.89 -6.95
CA THR A 32 0.92 6.90 -7.92
C THR A 32 1.76 5.83 -7.23
N GLU A 33 2.66 6.24 -6.34
CA GLU A 33 3.44 5.33 -5.50
C GLU A 33 2.55 4.45 -4.61
N LEU A 34 1.49 5.02 -4.02
CA LEU A 34 0.54 4.28 -3.17
C LEU A 34 -0.13 3.18 -3.97
N ARG A 35 -0.67 3.50 -5.16
CA ARG A 35 -1.32 2.51 -6.03
C ARG A 35 -0.34 1.43 -6.49
N GLN A 36 0.92 1.79 -6.74
CA GLN A 36 1.95 0.82 -7.09
C GLN A 36 2.25 -0.11 -5.91
N ALA A 37 2.44 0.41 -4.71
CA ALA A 37 2.69 -0.37 -3.49
C ALA A 37 1.53 -1.32 -3.16
N LEU A 38 0.29 -0.82 -3.22
CA LEU A 38 -0.93 -1.62 -3.03
C LEU A 38 -1.01 -2.76 -4.05
N ARG A 39 -0.78 -2.46 -5.33
CA ARG A 39 -0.77 -3.49 -6.38
C ARG A 39 0.31 -4.53 -6.16
N GLU A 40 1.52 -4.11 -5.79
CA GLU A 40 2.64 -5.02 -5.50
C GLU A 40 2.28 -5.99 -4.38
N MET A 41 1.76 -5.49 -3.26
CA MET A 41 1.38 -6.32 -2.12
C MET A 41 0.18 -7.23 -2.43
N ARG A 42 -0.88 -6.71 -3.04
CA ARG A 42 -2.05 -7.52 -3.45
C ARG A 42 -1.67 -8.63 -4.41
N THR A 43 -0.82 -8.33 -5.40
CA THR A 43 -0.30 -9.35 -6.31
C THR A 43 0.52 -10.42 -5.57
N ALA A 44 1.27 -10.06 -4.53
CA ALA A 44 2.01 -11.02 -3.72
C ALA A 44 1.07 -11.92 -2.89
N ILE A 45 0.00 -11.34 -2.32
CA ILE A 45 -1.06 -12.08 -1.62
C ILE A 45 -1.75 -13.06 -2.57
N ASP A 46 -2.17 -12.58 -3.75
CA ASP A 46 -2.82 -13.41 -4.76
C ASP A 46 -1.92 -14.56 -5.22
N ARG A 47 -0.62 -14.32 -5.40
CA ARG A 47 0.35 -15.38 -5.73
C ARG A 47 0.52 -16.40 -4.61
N TYR A 48 0.46 -15.97 -3.35
CA TYR A 48 0.49 -16.89 -2.21
C TYR A 48 -0.74 -17.78 -2.23
N LYS A 49 -1.93 -17.19 -2.44
CA LYS A 49 -3.19 -17.90 -2.58
C LYS A 49 -3.18 -18.88 -3.75
N ASP A 50 -2.67 -18.48 -4.91
CA ASP A 50 -2.49 -19.38 -6.06
C ASP A 50 -1.57 -20.57 -5.74
N ALA A 51 -0.53 -20.34 -4.94
CA ALA A 51 0.41 -21.40 -4.54
C ALA A 51 -0.24 -22.39 -3.55
N THR A 52 -1.04 -21.90 -2.60
CA THR A 52 -1.79 -22.76 -1.69
C THR A 52 -2.88 -23.55 -2.40
N ASP A 53 -3.62 -22.92 -3.33
CA ASP A 53 -4.66 -23.59 -4.13
C ASP A 53 -4.09 -24.69 -5.04
N ARG A 54 -2.81 -24.56 -5.45
CA ARG A 54 -2.08 -25.61 -6.18
C ARG A 54 -1.44 -26.66 -5.28
N ASN A 55 -1.69 -26.63 -3.97
CA ASN A 55 -1.06 -27.47 -2.96
C ASN A 55 0.47 -27.39 -2.96
N LEU A 56 1.05 -26.26 -3.39
CA LEU A 56 2.50 -26.03 -3.35
C LEU A 56 2.96 -25.54 -1.98
N ILE A 57 2.05 -25.03 -1.15
CA ILE A 57 2.29 -24.55 0.21
C ILE A 57 1.24 -25.18 1.11
N ALA A 58 1.62 -25.56 2.33
CA ALA A 58 0.69 -26.07 3.32
C ALA A 58 -0.29 -24.97 3.74
N VAL A 59 -1.59 -25.30 3.71
CA VAL A 59 -2.65 -24.39 4.18
C VAL A 59 -2.77 -24.53 5.69
N GLU A 60 -2.67 -23.41 6.40
CA GLU A 60 -2.97 -23.35 7.83
C GLU A 60 -4.48 -23.31 8.08
N LEU A 61 -4.94 -23.95 9.16
CA LEU A 61 -6.35 -24.01 9.49
C LEU A 61 -6.90 -22.61 9.79
N GLY A 62 -7.96 -22.21 9.09
CA GLY A 62 -8.64 -20.93 9.30
C GLY A 62 -8.08 -19.75 8.51
N THR A 63 -7.04 -19.95 7.68
CA THR A 63 -6.51 -18.90 6.79
C THR A 63 -7.12 -18.94 5.38
N GLU A 64 -7.86 -20.00 5.05
CA GLU A 64 -8.45 -20.23 3.71
C GLU A 64 -7.40 -20.22 2.57
N GLY A 65 -6.13 -20.44 2.90
CA GLY A 65 -5.02 -20.42 1.94
C GLY A 65 -4.42 -19.03 1.71
N TYR A 66 -4.88 -18.01 2.41
CA TYR A 66 -4.23 -16.69 2.46
C TYR A 66 -3.08 -16.70 3.48
N PRO A 67 -2.10 -15.78 3.34
CA PRO A 67 -1.02 -15.67 4.31
C PRO A 67 -1.56 -15.20 5.68
N PRO A 68 -1.06 -15.70 6.82
CA PRO A 68 -1.49 -15.29 8.15
C PRO A 68 -1.13 -13.83 8.47
N ASP A 69 0.02 -13.37 7.95
CA ASP A 69 0.55 -12.02 8.12
C ASP A 69 1.36 -11.56 6.88
N LEU A 70 1.77 -10.30 6.85
CA LEU A 70 2.52 -9.73 5.72
C LEU A 70 3.99 -10.18 5.73
N GLU A 71 4.52 -10.48 6.90
CA GLU A 71 5.87 -10.96 7.12
C GLU A 71 6.10 -12.30 6.40
N THR A 72 5.09 -13.17 6.41
CA THR A 72 5.08 -14.45 5.70
C THR A 72 5.36 -14.31 4.21
N LEU A 73 4.94 -13.20 3.58
CA LEU A 73 5.20 -12.95 2.16
C LEU A 73 6.67 -12.63 1.88
N VAL A 74 7.38 -12.05 2.85
CA VAL A 74 8.81 -11.73 2.75
C VAL A 74 9.67 -12.91 3.17
N GLU A 75 9.18 -13.70 4.12
CA GLU A 75 9.85 -14.91 4.57
C GLU A 75 9.86 -16.00 3.48
N ALA A 76 10.88 -16.85 3.57
CA ALA A 76 11.09 -17.90 2.57
C ALA A 76 10.27 -19.13 2.98
N VAL A 77 9.12 -19.33 2.31
CA VAL A 77 8.17 -20.41 2.60
C VAL A 77 8.61 -21.69 1.89
N PRO A 78 8.67 -22.85 2.58
CA PRO A 78 9.04 -24.12 1.96
C PRO A 78 7.96 -24.63 1.01
N LEU A 79 8.37 -25.22 -0.11
CA LEU A 79 7.44 -25.86 -1.04
C LEU A 79 7.11 -27.30 -0.61
N ALA A 80 5.85 -27.67 -0.78
CA ALA A 80 5.37 -29.02 -0.59
C ALA A 80 6.15 -30.00 -1.50
N GLY A 81 6.66 -31.08 -0.90
CA GLY A 81 7.45 -32.10 -1.62
C GLY A 81 8.90 -31.69 -1.96
N ALA A 82 9.32 -30.46 -1.67
CA ALA A 82 10.69 -29.99 -1.89
C ALA A 82 11.13 -29.01 -0.77
N PRO A 83 11.42 -29.50 0.45
CA PRO A 83 11.71 -28.67 1.61
C PRO A 83 12.96 -27.78 1.46
N ASP A 84 13.90 -28.17 0.59
CA ASP A 84 15.10 -27.39 0.27
C ASP A 84 14.81 -26.19 -0.65
N ARG A 85 13.66 -26.20 -1.34
CA ARG A 85 13.23 -25.09 -2.20
C ARG A 85 12.28 -24.20 -1.43
N ARG A 86 12.71 -22.95 -1.25
CA ARG A 86 11.91 -21.91 -0.62
C ARG A 86 11.57 -20.80 -1.61
N VAL A 87 10.36 -20.27 -1.50
CA VAL A 87 9.86 -19.18 -2.33
C VAL A 87 9.56 -17.97 -1.44
N ARG A 88 9.86 -16.77 -1.96
CA ARG A 88 9.46 -15.49 -1.37
C ARG A 88 8.50 -14.82 -2.33
N PHE A 89 7.39 -14.32 -1.81
CA PHE A 89 6.37 -13.65 -2.63
C PHE A 89 6.62 -12.15 -2.75
N LEU A 90 7.29 -11.57 -1.75
CA LEU A 90 7.62 -10.17 -1.67
C LEU A 90 9.11 -10.01 -1.31
N ARG A 91 9.77 -8.99 -1.86
CA ARG A 91 11.19 -8.71 -1.56
C ARG A 91 11.37 -7.99 -0.23
N LYS A 92 10.43 -7.10 0.08
CA LYS A 92 10.30 -6.34 1.33
C LYS A 92 8.88 -5.74 1.37
N ILE A 93 8.37 -5.47 2.55
CA ILE A 93 7.12 -4.71 2.68
C ILE A 93 7.39 -3.27 2.22
N PRO A 94 6.67 -2.73 1.21
CA PRO A 94 6.85 -1.36 0.78
C PRO A 94 6.41 -0.39 1.88
N GLN A 95 7.04 0.79 1.91
CA GLN A 95 6.64 1.87 2.81
C GLN A 95 5.45 2.61 2.19
N ASP A 96 4.44 2.91 3.00
CA ASP A 96 3.30 3.72 2.58
C ASP A 96 3.76 5.18 2.34
N PRO A 97 3.61 5.72 1.11
CA PRO A 97 4.06 7.08 0.79
C PRO A 97 3.21 8.18 1.47
N MET A 98 2.02 7.85 1.98
CA MET A 98 1.14 8.79 2.68
C MET A 98 1.53 8.94 4.16
N THR A 99 1.77 7.83 4.85
CA THR A 99 2.09 7.81 6.29
C THR A 99 3.59 7.75 6.57
N LYS A 100 4.41 7.40 5.56
CA LYS A 100 5.84 7.11 5.66
C LYS A 100 6.15 6.00 6.68
N SER A 101 5.24 5.05 6.88
CA SER A 101 5.47 3.86 7.69
C SER A 101 5.28 2.60 6.84
N ALA A 102 5.81 1.47 7.29
CA ALA A 102 5.49 0.16 6.70
C ALA A 102 4.24 -0.47 7.36
N ASP A 103 3.44 0.34 8.05
CA ASP A 103 2.28 -0.12 8.81
C ASP A 103 1.02 0.02 7.95
N TRP A 104 0.58 -1.10 7.40
CA TRP A 104 -0.57 -1.20 6.52
C TRP A 104 -1.80 -1.68 7.28
N GLY A 105 -2.96 -1.13 6.92
CA GLY A 105 -4.25 -1.70 7.27
C GLY A 105 -4.40 -3.05 6.56
N ARG A 106 -5.05 -3.99 7.24
CA ARG A 106 -5.24 -5.37 6.77
C ARG A 106 -6.73 -5.72 6.85
N ARG A 107 -7.20 -6.52 5.91
CA ARG A 107 -8.54 -7.12 5.91
C ARG A 107 -8.41 -8.62 5.77
N CYS A 108 -9.22 -9.37 6.50
CA CYS A 108 -9.37 -10.80 6.31
C CYS A 108 -10.40 -11.10 5.23
N VAL A 109 -10.36 -12.32 4.69
CA VAL A 109 -11.37 -12.82 3.76
C VAL A 109 -12.76 -12.98 4.41
N GLN A 110 -12.80 -13.17 5.74
CA GLN A 110 -14.06 -13.31 6.50
C GLN A 110 -14.65 -11.97 6.96
N ASP A 111 -13.94 -10.86 6.76
CA ASP A 111 -14.45 -9.54 7.10
C ASP A 111 -15.47 -9.07 6.04
N ASP A 112 -16.45 -8.28 6.45
CA ASP A 112 -17.36 -7.62 5.49
C ASP A 112 -16.56 -6.72 4.53
N PRO A 113 -17.01 -6.54 3.26
CA PRO A 113 -16.29 -5.76 2.26
C PRO A 113 -15.95 -4.33 2.69
N ASP A 114 -16.81 -3.73 3.51
CA ASP A 114 -16.69 -2.35 3.99
C ASP A 114 -16.08 -2.27 5.41
N SER A 115 -15.61 -3.40 5.96
CA SER A 115 -15.04 -3.45 7.29
C SER A 115 -13.65 -2.84 7.33
N ASN A 116 -13.41 -2.06 8.39
CA ASN A 116 -12.09 -1.53 8.75
C ASN A 116 -11.50 -2.26 9.98
N SER A 117 -12.14 -3.34 10.43
CA SER A 117 -11.61 -4.22 11.47
C SER A 117 -10.95 -5.43 10.83
N TRP A 118 -9.80 -5.83 11.36
CA TRP A 118 -9.10 -7.03 10.92
C TRP A 118 -9.47 -8.21 11.84
N CYS A 119 -9.94 -9.32 11.26
CA CYS A 119 -10.28 -10.53 12.02
C CYS A 119 -9.07 -11.25 12.68
N GLY A 120 -7.83 -10.90 12.28
CA GLY A 120 -6.60 -11.44 12.86
C GLY A 120 -6.19 -12.85 12.37
N LYS A 121 -6.87 -13.41 11.37
CA LYS A 121 -6.62 -14.79 10.90
C LYS A 121 -5.79 -14.88 9.62
N ASN A 122 -5.97 -13.93 8.71
CA ASN A 122 -5.30 -13.93 7.42
C ASN A 122 -5.26 -12.52 6.85
N VAL A 123 -4.43 -12.34 5.82
CA VAL A 123 -4.35 -11.11 5.03
C VAL A 123 -4.88 -11.39 3.64
N PHE A 124 -6.12 -10.97 3.40
CA PHE A 124 -6.78 -11.01 2.10
C PHE A 124 -6.50 -9.72 1.31
N ASP A 125 -6.61 -8.58 1.98
CA ASP A 125 -6.39 -7.27 1.37
C ASP A 125 -5.63 -6.34 2.33
N VAL A 126 -4.98 -5.33 1.73
CA VAL A 126 -4.22 -4.28 2.42
C VAL A 126 -4.66 -2.91 1.95
N TYR A 127 -4.62 -1.94 2.86
CA TYR A 127 -4.97 -0.55 2.58
C TYR A 127 -4.09 0.40 3.41
N THR A 128 -3.95 1.65 2.98
CA THR A 128 -3.20 2.64 3.78
C THR A 128 -3.98 3.06 5.03
N ARG A 129 -3.27 3.28 6.13
CA ARG A 129 -3.83 3.85 7.37
C ARG A 129 -4.03 5.37 7.30
N SER A 130 -3.71 6.00 6.17
CA SER A 130 -3.92 7.42 5.97
C SER A 130 -5.41 7.77 6.00
N THR A 131 -5.77 8.78 6.79
CA THR A 131 -7.12 9.38 6.81
C THR A 131 -7.31 10.41 5.69
N GLY A 132 -6.35 10.52 4.78
CA GLY A 132 -6.36 11.48 3.69
C GLY A 132 -7.35 11.13 2.58
N THR A 133 -7.69 12.17 1.80
CA THR A 133 -8.51 12.07 0.59
C THR A 133 -7.64 12.33 -0.63
N ALA A 134 -7.85 11.53 -1.66
CA ALA A 134 -7.21 11.66 -2.95
C ALA A 134 -7.63 12.93 -3.71
N LEU A 135 -6.91 13.22 -4.79
CA LEU A 135 -7.24 14.32 -5.71
C LEU A 135 -8.60 14.13 -6.41
N ASP A 136 -9.10 12.90 -6.52
CA ASP A 136 -10.41 12.58 -7.11
C ASP A 136 -11.57 12.59 -6.09
N GLY A 137 -11.29 12.84 -4.80
CA GLY A 137 -12.28 12.90 -3.73
C GLY A 137 -12.54 11.57 -3.00
N THR A 138 -11.93 10.47 -3.44
CA THR A 138 -12.01 9.17 -2.73
C THR A 138 -11.06 9.13 -1.53
N ARG A 139 -11.39 8.35 -0.49
CA ARG A 139 -10.46 8.15 0.63
C ARG A 139 -9.38 7.15 0.23
N TYR A 140 -8.15 7.37 0.70
CA TYR A 140 -7.07 6.42 0.40
C TYR A 140 -7.26 5.04 1.03
N SER A 141 -8.02 4.94 2.12
CA SER A 141 -8.40 3.65 2.74
C SER A 141 -9.27 2.77 1.85
N ASP A 142 -9.93 3.37 0.86
CA ASP A 142 -10.89 2.72 -0.02
C ASP A 142 -10.19 2.27 -1.33
N TRP A 143 -8.89 2.52 -1.46
CA TRP A 143 -8.06 2.17 -2.62
C TRP A 143 -7.51 0.76 -2.57
#